data_AF-A0A1F6FG59-F1
#
_entry.id   AF-A0A1F6FG59-F1
#
_cell.length_a   1.000
_cell.length_b   1.000
_cell.length_c   1.000
_cell.angle_alpha   90.00
_cell.angle_beta   90.00
_cell.angle_gamma   90.00
#
_symmetry.space_group_name_H-M   'P 1'
#
loop_
_entity.id
_entity.type
_entity.pdbx_description
1 polymer ?
#
loop_
_entity_poly.entity_id
_entity_poly.type
_entity_poly.pdbx_seq_one_letter_code
_entity_poly.pdbx_strand_id
1 'polypeptide(L)'
;MFQGNWKCSKCGGAITELPFQPRSEAGLTCRTCYAKSKDPAGGGSSYQNGAPADTSTLGASTHDDRDVPDFADFDAPSSEPMSDNGLDAIGATAPAEKPRTTGNWQCATCGAAITSLPFTPRDVTSLKCIDCFKRSKA
;
A
#
# COMPACT_ATOMS: atom_id res chain seq x y z
N MET A 1 -30.06 0.97 -7.86
CA MET A 1 -29.60 -0.43 -7.76
C MET A 1 -30.01 -1.15 -9.01
N PHE A 2 -29.15 -1.99 -9.56
CA PHE A 2 -29.35 -2.76 -10.79
C PHE A 2 -29.73 -4.19 -10.41
N GLN A 3 -30.80 -4.71 -11.02
CA GLN A 3 -31.27 -6.07 -10.80
C GLN A 3 -30.89 -6.96 -11.98
N GLY A 4 -30.46 -8.18 -11.71
CA GLY A 4 -30.00 -9.12 -12.72
C GLY A 4 -29.88 -10.55 -12.19
N ASN A 5 -29.35 -11.47 -12.98
CA ASN A 5 -29.07 -12.83 -12.53
C ASN A 5 -27.62 -13.17 -12.86
N TRP A 6 -26.69 -12.62 -12.08
CA TRP A 6 -25.26 -12.80 -12.30
C TRP A 6 -24.69 -13.89 -11.41
N LYS A 7 -23.59 -14.52 -11.82
CA LYS A 7 -22.91 -15.54 -11.01
C LYS A 7 -21.62 -15.01 -10.39
N CYS A 8 -21.42 -15.28 -9.11
CA CYS A 8 -20.17 -15.00 -8.43
C CYS A 8 -19.08 -15.96 -8.95
N SER A 9 -17.99 -15.43 -9.50
CA SER A 9 -16.86 -16.23 -9.98
C SER A 9 -16.07 -16.91 -8.86
N LYS A 10 -16.25 -16.50 -7.59
CA LYS A 10 -15.57 -17.10 -6.42
C LYS A 10 -16.36 -18.21 -5.75
N CYS A 11 -17.67 -18.03 -5.55
CA CYS A 11 -18.51 -18.98 -4.81
C CYS A 11 -19.64 -19.59 -5.62
N GLY A 12 -19.83 -19.18 -6.89
CA GLY A 12 -20.91 -19.66 -7.75
C GLY A 12 -22.31 -19.14 -7.38
N GLY A 13 -22.44 -18.35 -6.31
CA GLY A 13 -23.72 -17.82 -5.85
C GLY A 13 -24.38 -16.85 -6.84
N ALA A 14 -25.71 -16.87 -6.90
CA ALA A 14 -26.50 -15.94 -7.69
C ALA A 14 -26.51 -14.54 -7.05
N ILE A 15 -26.25 -13.52 -7.85
CA ILE A 15 -26.26 -12.11 -7.45
C ILE A 15 -27.45 -11.47 -8.16
N THR A 16 -28.46 -11.05 -7.39
CA THR A 16 -29.71 -10.51 -7.91
C THR A 16 -29.76 -8.99 -7.94
N GLU A 17 -28.92 -8.32 -7.14
CA GLU A 17 -28.90 -6.87 -7.02
C GLU A 17 -27.48 -6.33 -6.80
N LEU A 18 -27.10 -5.31 -7.56
CA LEU A 18 -25.81 -4.62 -7.46
C LEU A 18 -25.98 -3.09 -7.49
N PRO A 19 -25.13 -2.33 -6.77
CA PRO A 19 -25.18 -0.87 -6.80
C PRO A 19 -24.58 -0.28 -8.09
N PHE A 20 -23.94 -1.08 -8.94
CA PHE A 20 -23.34 -0.70 -10.22
C PHE A 20 -23.76 -1.67 -11.32
N GLN A 21 -23.76 -1.20 -12.57
CA GLN A 21 -24.03 -2.05 -13.73
C GLN A 21 -22.77 -2.86 -14.08
N PRO A 22 -22.80 -4.20 -14.00
CA PRO A 22 -21.63 -5.01 -14.32
C PRO A 22 -21.37 -5.00 -15.83
N ARG A 23 -20.12 -4.76 -16.24
CA ARG A 23 -19.72 -4.78 -17.66
C ARG A 23 -19.64 -6.19 -18.24
N SER A 24 -19.42 -7.20 -17.41
CA SER A 24 -19.34 -8.62 -17.80
C SER A 24 -19.54 -9.51 -16.55
N GLU A 25 -19.99 -10.75 -16.75
CA GLU A 25 -20.11 -11.76 -15.68
C GLU A 25 -18.77 -12.38 -15.29
N ALA A 26 -17.77 -12.30 -16.17
CA ALA A 26 -16.41 -12.79 -15.92
C ALA A 26 -15.72 -11.95 -14.83
N GLY A 27 -15.40 -12.57 -13.69
CA GLY A 27 -14.71 -11.92 -12.57
C GLY A 27 -15.63 -11.19 -11.58
N LEU A 28 -16.96 -11.31 -11.73
CA LEU A 28 -17.90 -10.70 -10.80
C LEU A 28 -17.86 -11.43 -9.44
N THR A 29 -17.74 -10.70 -8.34
CA THR A 29 -17.75 -11.28 -7.00
C THR A 29 -18.92 -10.75 -6.18
N CYS A 30 -19.54 -11.61 -5.38
CA CYS A 30 -20.61 -11.20 -4.48
C CYS A 30 -20.04 -10.32 -3.35
N ARG A 31 -20.92 -9.52 -2.72
CA ARG A 31 -20.54 -8.60 -1.63
C ARG A 31 -19.74 -9.29 -0.52
N THR A 32 -20.08 -10.54 -0.20
CA THR A 32 -19.40 -11.36 0.79
C THR A 32 -17.99 -11.75 0.36
N CYS A 33 -17.81 -12.21 -0.88
CA CYS A 33 -16.48 -12.54 -1.42
C CYS A 33 -15.62 -11.28 -1.59
N TYR A 34 -16.21 -10.17 -2.01
CA TYR A 34 -15.52 -8.89 -2.13
C TYR A 34 -15.08 -8.34 -0.78
N ALA A 35 -15.95 -8.39 0.25
CA ALA A 35 -15.58 -8.03 1.62
C ALA A 35 -14.37 -8.84 2.08
N LYS A 36 -14.46 -10.17 2.00
CA LYS A 36 -13.39 -11.09 2.39
C LYS A 36 -12.09 -10.93 1.60
N SER A 37 -12.16 -10.46 0.35
CA SER A 37 -10.99 -10.18 -0.50
C SER A 37 -10.38 -8.80 -0.26
N LYS A 38 -11.11 -7.90 0.43
CA LYS A 38 -10.62 -6.61 0.89
C LYS A 38 -9.72 -6.76 2.14
N ASP A 39 -9.84 -7.89 2.83
CA ASP A 39 -9.18 -8.18 4.11
C ASP A 39 -7.79 -8.86 4.08
N PRO A 40 -7.05 -9.10 2.98
CA PRO A 40 -5.76 -9.80 3.08
C PRO A 40 -4.60 -8.93 3.62
N ALA A 41 -4.81 -7.67 4.02
CA ALA A 41 -3.72 -6.81 4.55
C ALA A 41 -4.13 -5.55 5.37
N GLY A 42 -5.29 -5.48 6.04
CA GLY A 42 -5.48 -4.38 7.03
C GLY A 42 -6.90 -3.89 7.27
N GLY A 43 -7.71 -4.65 8.00
CA GLY A 43 -9.08 -4.22 8.31
C GLY A 43 -9.74 -4.95 9.48
N GLY A 44 -9.03 -5.18 10.59
CA GLY A 44 -9.68 -5.84 11.73
C GLY A 44 -8.83 -5.94 13.00
N SER A 45 -8.43 -4.79 13.58
CA SER A 45 -8.11 -4.79 15.02
C SER A 45 -9.44 -4.74 15.79
N SER A 46 -10.09 -5.89 15.92
CA SER A 46 -10.99 -6.09 17.04
C SER A 46 -10.12 -6.08 18.29
N TYR A 47 -10.22 -5.03 19.08
CA TYR A 47 -9.81 -5.05 20.48
C TYR A 47 -10.54 -6.19 21.18
N GLN A 48 -9.92 -7.36 21.22
CA GLN A 48 -10.23 -8.39 22.20
C GLN A 48 -9.04 -8.45 23.15
N ASN A 49 -9.25 -7.73 24.25
CA ASN A 49 -8.51 -7.81 25.50
C ASN A 49 -8.10 -9.25 25.83
N GLY A 50 -6.84 -9.43 26.17
CA GLY A 50 -6.32 -10.70 26.68
C GLY A 50 -4.82 -10.67 26.93
N ALA A 51 -4.34 -9.78 27.80
CA ALA A 51 -3.05 -9.96 28.45
C ALA A 51 -3.17 -11.12 29.47
N PRO A 52 -2.12 -11.91 29.66
CA PRO A 52 -1.44 -11.74 30.94
C PRO A 52 0.08 -11.58 30.81
N ALA A 53 0.58 -10.97 31.88
CA ALA A 53 1.93 -10.50 32.12
C ALA A 53 2.96 -11.62 32.26
N ASP A 54 4.22 -11.17 32.15
CA ASP A 54 5.36 -11.62 32.95
C ASP A 54 5.86 -13.05 32.72
N THR A 55 7.04 -13.15 32.09
CA THR A 55 8.19 -13.58 32.88
C THR A 55 9.47 -13.01 32.30
N SER A 56 10.18 -12.29 33.16
CA SER A 56 11.56 -11.89 32.95
C SER A 56 12.44 -13.14 32.92
N THR A 57 13.26 -13.31 31.89
CA THR A 57 14.45 -14.16 31.98
C THR A 57 15.64 -13.43 31.39
N LEU A 58 16.35 -12.75 32.28
CA LEU A 58 17.77 -12.49 32.14
C LEU A 58 18.47 -13.86 32.13
N GLY A 59 19.14 -14.17 31.02
CA GLY A 59 19.93 -15.39 30.88
C GLY A 59 21.02 -15.17 29.84
N ALA A 60 22.17 -14.69 30.30
CA ALA A 60 23.40 -14.64 29.53
C ALA A 60 23.76 -16.04 29.02
N SER A 61 24.12 -16.16 27.74
CA SER A 61 24.92 -17.28 27.21
C SER A 61 25.54 -16.86 25.88
N THR A 62 26.80 -16.46 25.98
CA THR A 62 27.90 -16.68 25.03
C THR A 62 27.50 -17.09 23.60
N HIS A 63 27.59 -16.15 22.65
CA HIS A 63 27.60 -16.52 21.23
C HIS A 63 29.04 -16.90 20.87
N ASP A 64 29.24 -18.21 20.76
CA ASP A 64 30.44 -18.92 20.35
C ASP A 64 30.78 -18.58 18.89
N ASP A 65 32.05 -18.23 18.68
CA ASP A 65 32.71 -17.98 17.41
C ASP A 65 32.62 -19.23 16.52
N ARG A 66 31.78 -19.17 15.47
CA ARG A 66 31.74 -20.20 14.43
C ARG A 66 31.68 -19.54 13.05
N ASP A 67 32.88 -19.37 12.51
CA ASP A 67 33.23 -19.62 11.11
C ASP A 67 32.41 -18.84 10.07
N VAL A 68 32.83 -17.60 9.81
CA VAL A 68 32.54 -16.92 8.55
C VAL A 68 33.61 -17.35 7.57
N PRO A 69 33.31 -18.17 6.54
CA PRO A 69 34.27 -18.44 5.49
C PRO A 69 34.59 -17.15 4.74
N ASP A 70 35.87 -16.78 4.85
CA ASP A 70 36.56 -15.73 4.14
C ASP A 70 36.38 -15.92 2.62
N PHE A 71 35.61 -15.03 1.99
CA PHE A 71 35.24 -15.08 0.57
C PHE A 71 36.37 -14.60 -0.36
N ALA A 72 37.63 -14.66 0.10
CA ALA A 72 38.79 -14.11 -0.59
C ALA A 72 39.52 -15.11 -1.51
N ASP A 73 38.90 -16.23 -1.87
CA ASP A 73 39.47 -17.19 -2.83
C ASP A 73 38.46 -17.60 -3.91
N PHE A 74 38.30 -16.73 -4.91
CA PHE A 74 38.02 -17.20 -6.28
C PHE A 74 38.73 -16.28 -7.28
N ASP A 75 40.03 -16.52 -7.36
CA ASP A 75 40.95 -16.42 -8.51
C ASP A 75 40.39 -15.79 -9.82
N ALA A 76 41.02 -14.67 -10.23
CA ALA A 76 40.90 -14.00 -11.54
C ALA A 76 41.63 -14.81 -12.66
N PRO A 77 41.89 -14.36 -13.93
CA PRO A 77 41.47 -13.18 -14.71
C PRO A 77 41.11 -13.49 -16.21
N SER A 78 40.35 -12.63 -16.91
CA SER A 78 40.57 -12.41 -18.36
C SER A 78 39.85 -11.20 -18.93
N SER A 79 40.58 -10.52 -19.79
CA SER A 79 40.36 -9.20 -20.35
C SER A 79 39.37 -9.23 -21.51
N GLU A 80 38.17 -8.65 -21.35
CA GLU A 80 37.36 -8.12 -22.46
C GLU A 80 36.49 -6.95 -21.96
N PRO A 81 36.72 -5.69 -22.35
CA PRO A 81 35.73 -4.65 -22.12
C PRO A 81 34.57 -4.89 -23.09
N MET A 82 33.51 -5.54 -22.62
CA MET A 82 32.19 -5.47 -23.26
C MET A 82 31.70 -4.02 -23.15
N SER A 83 32.17 -3.19 -24.09
CA SER A 83 31.55 -1.92 -24.42
C SER A 83 30.41 -2.25 -25.37
N ASP A 84 29.21 -2.44 -24.83
CA ASP A 84 28.00 -2.42 -25.65
C ASP A 84 26.79 -1.90 -24.89
N ASN A 85 26.18 -0.93 -25.55
CA ASN A 85 24.83 -0.44 -25.42
C ASN A 85 24.53 0.58 -24.30
N GLY A 86 24.75 1.84 -24.69
CA GLY A 86 24.29 3.03 -23.99
C GLY A 86 22.84 2.96 -23.56
N LEU A 87 22.65 3.15 -22.27
CA LEU A 87 21.38 3.35 -21.59
C LEU A 87 21.31 4.77 -21.00
N ASP A 88 22.01 5.69 -21.66
CA ASP A 88 22.15 7.10 -21.28
C ASP A 88 21.28 7.99 -22.18
N ALA A 89 20.00 7.63 -22.30
CA ALA A 89 18.99 8.54 -22.86
C ALA A 89 17.59 8.21 -22.34
N ILE A 90 17.44 7.91 -21.04
CA ILE A 90 16.18 8.28 -20.38
C ILE A 90 16.18 9.79 -20.29
N GLY A 91 15.54 10.40 -21.29
CA GLY A 91 15.45 11.83 -21.46
C GLY A 91 15.18 12.50 -20.13
N ALA A 92 15.95 13.57 -19.89
CA ALA A 92 15.65 14.59 -18.91
C ALA A 92 14.22 15.09 -19.17
N THR A 93 13.25 14.39 -18.61
CA THR A 93 11.88 14.82 -18.59
C THR A 93 11.89 15.94 -17.56
N ALA A 94 11.77 17.16 -18.06
CA ALA A 94 11.60 18.37 -17.27
C ALA A 94 10.72 18.07 -16.04
N PRO A 95 10.99 18.69 -14.87
CA PRO A 95 10.19 18.43 -13.68
C PRO A 95 8.74 18.80 -13.99
N ALA A 96 7.92 17.78 -14.27
CA ALA A 96 6.50 17.93 -14.45
C ALA A 96 6.00 18.60 -13.16
N GLU A 97 5.69 19.89 -13.27
CA GLU A 97 5.10 20.69 -12.22
C GLU A 97 3.82 19.96 -11.80
N LYS A 98 3.93 19.20 -10.71
CA LYS A 98 2.82 18.44 -10.14
C LYS A 98 1.65 19.41 -10.03
N PRO A 99 0.55 19.19 -10.76
CA PRO A 99 -0.54 20.16 -10.82
C PRO A 99 -1.06 20.36 -9.41
N ARG A 100 -0.74 21.53 -8.85
CA ARG A 100 -1.23 21.92 -7.54
C ARG A 100 -2.69 22.28 -7.76
N THR A 101 -3.58 21.48 -7.22
CA THR A 101 -5.01 21.78 -7.22
C THR A 101 -5.21 22.92 -6.23
N THR A 102 -5.68 24.05 -6.73
CA THR A 102 -6.04 25.21 -5.91
C THR A 102 -7.52 25.12 -5.56
N GLY A 103 -7.88 25.34 -4.29
CA GLY A 103 -9.26 25.19 -3.82
C GLY A 103 -9.52 25.90 -2.50
N ASN A 104 -10.72 25.75 -1.94
CA ASN A 104 -11.08 26.22 -0.61
C ASN A 104 -11.55 25.02 0.21
N TRP A 105 -10.61 24.24 0.74
CA TRP A 105 -10.92 23.08 1.58
C TRP A 105 -10.62 23.39 3.05
N GLN A 106 -11.25 22.67 3.97
CA GLN A 106 -10.99 22.83 5.41
C GLN A 106 -10.39 21.54 5.98
N CYS A 107 -9.37 21.70 6.82
CA CYS A 107 -8.77 20.58 7.53
C CYS A 107 -9.76 20.04 8.58
N ALA A 108 -10.04 18.74 8.55
CA ALA A 108 -10.93 18.07 9.50
C ALA A 108 -10.38 18.04 10.94
N THR A 109 -9.06 18.24 11.13
CA THR A 109 -8.42 18.17 12.45
C THR A 109 -8.22 19.53 13.10
N CYS A 110 -7.83 20.55 12.32
CA CYS A 110 -7.53 21.89 12.85
C CYS A 110 -8.42 23.00 12.29
N GLY A 111 -9.34 22.70 11.37
CA GLY A 111 -10.22 23.70 10.76
C GLY A 111 -9.53 24.68 9.79
N ALA A 112 -8.21 24.59 9.62
CA ALA A 112 -7.46 25.50 8.76
C ALA A 112 -7.88 25.39 7.29
N ALA A 113 -7.98 26.54 6.61
CA ALA A 113 -8.23 26.60 5.17
C ALA A 113 -7.00 26.11 4.40
N ILE A 114 -7.20 25.12 3.54
CA ILE A 114 -6.21 24.53 2.65
C ILE A 114 -6.50 25.04 1.25
N THR A 115 -5.55 25.79 0.68
CA THR A 115 -5.72 26.44 -0.62
C THR A 115 -4.93 25.82 -1.76
N SER A 116 -3.95 24.96 -1.47
CA SER A 116 -3.12 24.31 -2.49
C SER A 116 -2.76 22.90 -2.07
N LEU A 117 -3.16 21.91 -2.87
CA LEU A 117 -2.86 20.48 -2.66
C LEU A 117 -2.19 19.87 -3.90
N PRO A 118 -1.19 18.99 -3.75
CA PRO A 118 -0.57 18.30 -4.88
C PRO A 118 -1.43 17.15 -5.44
N PHE A 119 -2.63 16.95 -4.90
CA PHE A 119 -3.60 15.95 -5.34
C PHE A 119 -5.02 16.55 -5.26
N THR A 120 -5.93 16.04 -6.08
CA THR A 120 -7.36 16.36 -5.98
C THR A 120 -7.99 15.53 -4.87
N PRO A 121 -8.49 16.15 -3.77
CA PRO A 121 -9.07 15.41 -2.67
C PRO A 121 -10.37 14.72 -3.12
N ARG A 122 -10.50 13.42 -2.82
CA ARG A 122 -11.73 12.65 -3.11
C ARG A 122 -12.88 13.07 -2.21
N ASP A 123 -12.57 13.39 -0.95
CA ASP A 123 -13.55 13.77 0.07
C ASP A 123 -12.95 14.83 1.01
N VAL A 124 -13.78 15.79 1.43
CA VAL A 124 -13.37 16.87 2.36
C VAL A 124 -13.55 16.49 3.83
N THR A 125 -14.34 15.45 4.13
CA THR A 125 -14.72 15.04 5.50
C THR A 125 -13.55 14.53 6.34
N SER A 126 -12.53 13.95 5.71
CA SER A 126 -11.32 13.45 6.39
C SER A 126 -10.04 14.11 5.87
N LEU A 127 -10.17 15.24 5.19
CA LEU A 127 -9.05 15.95 4.60
C LEU A 127 -8.19 16.58 5.70
N LYS A 128 -6.91 16.21 5.75
CA LYS A 128 -5.93 16.75 6.70
C LYS A 128 -4.97 17.69 5.97
N CYS A 129 -4.57 18.78 6.62
CA CYS A 129 -3.48 19.61 6.10
C CYS A 129 -2.14 18.85 6.16
N ILE A 130 -1.14 19.35 5.43
CA ILE A 130 0.21 18.73 5.37
C ILE A 130 0.80 18.51 6.76
N ASP A 131 0.58 19.42 7.69
CA ASP A 131 1.13 19.35 9.04
C ASP A 131 0.45 18.25 9.87
N CYS A 132 -0.89 18.23 9.90
CA CYS A 132 -1.66 17.17 10.55
C CYS A 132 -1.39 15.79 9.93
N PHE A 133 -1.20 15.71 8.60
CA PHE A 133 -0.87 14.47 7.93
C PHE A 133 0.52 13.95 8.32
N LYS A 134 1.54 14.81 8.28
CA LYS A 134 2.91 14.47 8.71
C LYS A 134 2.93 14.00 10.16
N ARG A 135 2.24 14.71 11.05
CA ARG A 135 2.12 14.35 12.48
C ARG A 135 1.34 13.05 12.71
N SER A 136 0.43 12.66 11.81
CA SER A 136 -0.28 11.38 11.91
C SER A 136 0.46 10.19 11.30
N LYS A 137 1.55 10.44 10.55
CA LYS A 137 2.36 9.40 9.90
C LYS A 137 3.71 9.18 10.60
N ALA A 138 4.18 10.18 11.35
CA ALA A 138 5.28 10.05 12.31
C ALA A 138 4.82 9.28 13.54
#